data_AF-A0AAV1DTH1-F1
#
_entry.id   AF-A0AAV1DTH1-F1
#
_cell.length_a   1.000
_cell.length_b   1.000
_cell.length_c   1.000
_cell.angle_alpha   90.00
_cell.angle_beta   90.00
_cell.angle_gamma   90.00
#
_symmetry.space_group_name_H-M   'P 1'
#
loop_
_entity.id
_entity.type
_entity.pdbx_description
1 polymer ?
#
loop_
_entity_poly.entity_id
_entity_poly.type
_entity_poly.pdbx_seq_one_letter_code
_entity_poly.pdbx_strand_id
1 'polypeptide(L)'
;MVEITDLPEPILQDIVSWMKSDDAIEASLCCKTWFRAWLTRPNLEIQDLEIRRYSFVIANGQLPCLKRLCFLGRYTSCQRLEVESPSLESLTVCRDSVWLILHPYRDDRGISSTLKIASSFYREVVLVDAPKLNEFVYDGYTIPQHVSSALRQWTSTIKILLSQKMDNSCFYKLKGLITELNHSKLSLDLNYRGCSIEFDIKGVIADGLMFLPCPSVERLSLKGSGDEESLTSMLDGFFWGCRPKLLSLKWSCLGGIIDYKDSPLERVMKGQHGDLRHGSIKFWQQSLKSAKLEVLDHRKHKVVHFFYLLDWETSITTQ
;
A
#
# COMPACT_ATOMS: atom_id res chain seq x y z
N MET A 1 -19.87 8.45 50.66
CA MET A 1 -19.76 7.47 49.57
C MET A 1 -18.67 8.00 48.67
N VAL A 2 -17.52 7.31 48.58
CA VAL A 2 -16.38 7.79 47.79
C VAL A 2 -16.68 7.46 46.34
N GLU A 3 -16.75 8.47 45.48
CA GLU A 3 -16.93 8.23 44.05
C GLU A 3 -15.60 7.77 43.46
N ILE A 4 -15.64 6.77 42.59
CA ILE A 4 -14.45 6.22 41.92
C ILE A 4 -13.67 7.30 41.16
N THR A 5 -14.34 8.39 40.78
CA THR A 5 -13.75 9.56 40.11
C THR A 5 -12.87 10.42 41.02
N ASP A 6 -12.93 10.23 42.34
CA ASP A 6 -12.08 10.93 43.32
C ASP A 6 -10.72 10.26 43.52
N LEU A 7 -10.47 9.12 42.86
CA LEU A 7 -9.19 8.43 42.94
C LEU A 7 -8.08 9.26 42.27
N PRO A 8 -6.88 9.35 42.89
CA PRO A 8 -5.71 9.95 42.26
C PRO A 8 -5.39 9.32 40.90
N GLU A 9 -4.97 10.16 39.96
CA GLU A 9 -4.60 9.74 38.58
C GLU A 9 -3.65 8.52 38.54
N PRO A 10 -2.60 8.39 39.39
CA PRO A 10 -1.72 7.22 39.36
C PRO A 10 -2.45 5.89 39.67
N ILE A 11 -3.48 5.92 40.52
CA ILE A 11 -4.27 4.74 40.86
C ILE A 11 -5.17 4.35 39.69
N LEU A 12 -5.79 5.34 39.04
CA LEU A 12 -6.59 5.09 37.83
C LEU A 12 -5.73 4.51 36.69
N GLN A 13 -4.51 5.01 36.51
CA GLN A 13 -3.57 4.47 35.52
C GLN A 13 -3.19 3.03 35.82
N ASP A 14 -2.90 2.70 37.09
CA ASP A 14 -2.62 1.33 37.50
C ASP A 14 -3.83 0.43 37.22
N ILE A 15 -5.03 0.80 37.67
CA ILE A 15 -6.28 0.05 37.42
C ILE A 15 -6.46 -0.21 35.92
N VAL A 16 -6.39 0.84 35.08
CA VAL A 16 -6.61 0.72 33.64
C VAL A 16 -5.52 -0.13 32.96
N SER A 17 -4.31 -0.21 33.52
CA SER A 17 -3.25 -1.07 32.99
C SER A 17 -3.58 -2.57 33.10
N TRP A 18 -4.35 -2.97 34.12
CA TRP A 18 -4.81 -4.35 34.35
C TRP A 18 -6.09 -4.71 33.59
N MET A 19 -6.81 -3.71 33.07
CA MET A 19 -8.07 -3.93 32.35
C MET A 19 -7.82 -4.47 30.93
N LYS A 20 -8.71 -5.36 30.48
CA LYS A 20 -8.81 -5.75 29.07
C LYS A 20 -9.16 -4.52 28.22
N SER A 21 -8.81 -4.55 26.93
CA SER A 21 -9.00 -3.39 26.05
C SER A 21 -10.45 -2.89 26.05
N ASP A 22 -11.42 -3.80 25.95
CA ASP A 22 -12.85 -3.48 25.88
C ASP A 22 -13.35 -2.83 27.19
N ASP A 23 -13.06 -3.45 28.34
CA ASP A 23 -13.43 -2.91 29.66
C ASP A 23 -12.80 -1.53 29.89
N ALA A 24 -11.55 -1.35 29.45
CA ALA A 24 -10.84 -0.10 29.59
C ALA A 24 -11.43 1.01 28.70
N ILE A 25 -11.89 0.66 27.49
CA ILE A 25 -12.63 1.57 26.60
C ILE A 25 -13.95 1.97 27.25
N GLU A 26 -14.75 1.01 27.75
CA GLU A 26 -16.02 1.33 28.40
C GLU A 26 -15.81 2.25 29.60
N ALA A 27 -14.81 1.96 30.45
CA ALA A 27 -14.47 2.82 31.57
C ALA A 27 -14.01 4.22 31.10
N SER A 28 -13.27 4.30 30.00
CA SER A 28 -12.85 5.58 29.40
C SER A 28 -14.04 6.45 28.96
N LEU A 29 -15.17 5.84 28.59
CA LEU A 29 -16.38 6.54 28.18
C LEU A 29 -17.16 7.11 29.38
N CYS A 30 -16.93 6.61 30.59
CA CYS A 30 -17.65 7.05 31.79
C CYS A 30 -17.32 8.50 32.19
N CYS A 31 -16.05 8.94 32.09
CA CYS A 31 -15.69 10.33 32.34
C CYS A 31 -14.31 10.71 31.78
N LYS A 32 -14.01 12.02 31.78
CA LYS A 32 -12.74 12.59 31.28
C LYS A 32 -11.50 12.06 32.01
N THR A 33 -11.60 11.74 33.30
CA THR A 33 -10.46 11.25 34.10
C THR A 33 -10.08 9.83 33.70
N TRP A 34 -11.06 8.93 33.60
CA TRP A 34 -10.84 7.58 33.10
C TRP A 34 -10.35 7.57 31.65
N PHE A 35 -10.85 8.49 30.82
CA PHE A 35 -10.34 8.69 29.47
C PHE A 35 -8.85 9.04 29.46
N ARG A 36 -8.40 9.97 30.32
CA ARG A 36 -6.98 10.34 30.44
C ARG A 36 -6.11 9.21 30.94
N ALA A 37 -6.56 8.49 31.97
CA ALA A 37 -5.85 7.32 32.49
C ALA A 37 -5.70 6.24 31.40
N TRP A 38 -6.77 5.95 30.66
CA TRP A 38 -6.73 5.02 29.53
C TRP A 38 -5.76 5.42 28.44
N LEU A 39 -5.71 6.70 28.09
CA LEU A 39 -4.76 7.23 27.12
C LEU A 39 -3.29 6.97 27.50
N THR A 40 -2.94 6.88 28.78
CA THR A 40 -1.53 6.62 29.18
C THR A 40 -1.02 5.21 28.85
N ARG A 41 -1.87 4.28 28.39
CA ARG A 41 -1.43 2.93 28.03
C ARG A 41 -0.48 2.98 26.83
N PRO A 42 0.64 2.23 26.88
CA PRO A 42 1.59 2.20 25.76
C PRO A 42 1.04 1.48 24.53
N ASN A 43 0.03 0.63 24.71
CA ASN A 43 -0.61 -0.10 23.62
C ASN A 43 -2.12 0.14 23.72
N LEU A 44 -2.66 0.84 22.73
CA LEU A 44 -4.08 1.12 22.61
C LEU A 44 -4.61 0.37 21.39
N GLU A 45 -5.61 -0.46 21.64
CA GLU A 45 -6.40 -1.10 20.59
C GLU A 45 -7.83 -0.61 20.75
N ILE A 46 -8.31 0.05 19.72
CA ILE A 46 -9.63 0.66 19.64
C ILE A 46 -10.44 -0.23 18.71
N GLN A 47 -11.37 -1.01 19.28
CA GLN A 47 -12.28 -1.85 18.52
C GLN A 47 -13.70 -1.27 18.50
N ASP A 48 -14.36 -1.29 17.33
CA ASP A 48 -15.81 -1.10 17.18
C ASP A 48 -16.44 0.10 17.91
N LEU A 49 -15.70 1.19 18.10
CA LEU A 49 -16.32 2.43 18.58
C LEU A 49 -17.22 3.01 17.48
N GLU A 50 -18.51 3.15 17.77
CA GLU A 50 -19.40 4.08 17.07
C GLU A 50 -18.92 5.52 17.35
N ILE A 51 -17.79 5.91 16.74
CA ILE A 51 -17.32 7.29 16.79
C ILE A 51 -18.25 8.10 15.90
N ARG A 52 -19.32 8.64 16.48
CA ARG A 52 -20.25 9.58 15.82
C ARG A 52 -19.63 10.96 15.55
N ARG A 53 -18.35 11.15 15.88
CA ARG A 53 -17.62 12.40 15.66
C ARG A 53 -16.81 12.33 14.37
N TYR A 54 -17.01 13.34 13.53
CA TYR A 54 -16.40 13.50 12.20
C TYR A 54 -14.87 13.62 12.20
N SER A 55 -14.24 13.87 13.35
CA SER A 55 -12.79 13.95 13.51
C SER A 55 -12.36 13.34 14.84
N PHE A 56 -11.29 12.55 14.80
CA PHE A 56 -10.60 12.02 15.97
C PHE A 56 -9.21 12.63 15.99
N VAL A 57 -9.03 13.64 16.83
CA VAL A 57 -7.77 14.36 16.96
C VAL A 57 -7.15 14.00 18.30
N ILE A 58 -6.06 13.23 18.26
CA ILE A 58 -5.13 13.09 19.38
C ILE A 58 -4.07 14.18 19.18
N ALA A 59 -4.31 15.37 19.73
CA ALA A 59 -3.38 16.50 19.66
C ALA A 59 -2.64 16.72 20.99
N ASN A 60 -1.48 17.38 20.91
CA ASN A 60 -0.72 18.00 22.00
C ASN A 60 -0.09 17.06 23.03
N GLY A 61 0.73 16.10 22.60
CA GLY A 61 1.61 15.36 23.52
C GLY A 61 0.88 14.63 24.65
N GLN A 62 -0.43 14.42 24.53
CA GLN A 62 -1.28 13.77 25.53
C GLN A 62 -0.94 12.28 25.68
N LEU A 63 -0.11 11.76 24.77
CA LEU A 63 0.28 10.37 24.67
C LEU A 63 1.81 10.21 24.57
N PRO A 64 2.57 10.61 25.61
CA PRO A 64 4.04 10.53 25.59
C PRO A 64 4.56 9.09 25.65
N CYS A 65 3.70 8.14 26.03
CA CYS A 65 4.04 6.73 26.20
C CYS A 65 3.40 5.82 25.14
N LEU A 66 2.52 6.34 24.28
CA LEU A 66 1.82 5.54 23.28
C LEU A 66 2.83 5.01 22.26
N LYS A 67 3.03 3.70 22.25
CA LYS A 67 3.89 2.99 21.31
C LYS A 67 3.09 2.39 20.16
N ARG A 68 1.92 1.84 20.45
CA ARG A 68 1.08 1.19 19.43
C ARG A 68 -0.35 1.66 19.51
N LEU A 69 -0.89 2.09 18.37
CA LEU A 69 -2.29 2.47 18.23
C LEU A 69 -2.91 1.68 17.09
N CYS A 70 -3.97 0.95 17.38
CA CYS A 70 -4.68 0.13 16.41
C CYS A 70 -6.16 0.51 16.38
N PHE A 71 -6.67 0.89 15.22
CA PHE A 71 -8.10 1.11 14.97
C PHE A 71 -8.63 -0.08 14.17
N LEU A 72 -9.46 -0.90 14.79
CA LEU A 72 -10.15 -2.02 14.16
C LEU A 72 -11.66 -1.81 14.26
N GLY A 73 -12.39 -1.78 13.15
CA GLY A 73 -13.86 -1.72 13.26
C GLY A 73 -14.53 -1.11 12.04
N ARG A 74 -15.81 -0.74 12.18
CA ARG A 74 -16.56 0.04 11.20
C ARG A 74 -16.78 1.47 11.72
N TYR A 75 -15.88 2.36 11.38
CA TYR A 75 -15.93 3.80 11.59
C TYR A 75 -16.60 4.51 10.41
N THR A 76 -17.93 4.36 10.31
CA THR A 76 -18.72 4.94 9.22
C THR A 76 -18.66 6.48 9.10
N SER A 77 -18.03 7.17 10.07
CA SER A 77 -18.01 8.63 10.16
C SER A 77 -16.64 9.27 10.44
N CYS A 78 -15.55 8.49 10.59
CA CYS A 78 -14.24 9.07 10.89
C CYS A 78 -13.59 9.61 9.61
N GLN A 79 -13.70 10.93 9.38
CA GLN A 79 -13.10 11.55 8.20
C GLN A 79 -11.64 11.92 8.42
N ARG A 80 -11.23 12.27 9.65
CA ARG A 80 -9.86 12.73 9.93
C ARG A 80 -9.36 12.13 11.23
N LEU A 81 -8.22 11.44 11.16
CA LEU A 81 -7.47 10.93 12.29
C LEU A 81 -6.11 11.63 12.34
N GLU A 82 -5.91 12.41 13.40
CA GLU A 82 -4.63 13.05 13.68
C GLU A 82 -4.03 12.40 14.91
N VAL A 83 -2.80 11.92 14.79
CA VAL A 83 -2.09 11.29 15.91
C VAL A 83 -0.77 11.99 16.11
N GLU A 84 -0.70 12.76 17.19
CA GLU A 84 0.54 13.36 17.67
C GLU A 84 1.07 12.57 18.87
N SER A 85 1.95 11.61 18.60
CA SER A 85 2.64 10.89 19.68
C SER A 85 4.12 10.71 19.38
N PRO A 86 5.02 11.16 20.29
CA PRO A 86 6.46 11.12 20.09
C PRO A 86 7.04 9.70 20.18
N SER A 87 6.34 8.82 20.87
CA SER A 87 6.73 7.43 21.15
C SER A 87 6.10 6.43 20.19
N LEU A 88 5.31 6.88 19.21
CA LEU A 88 4.53 6.00 18.35
C LEU A 88 5.43 5.17 17.44
N GLU A 89 5.51 3.88 17.74
CA GLU A 89 6.22 2.85 17.00
C GLU A 89 5.32 2.20 15.95
N SER A 90 4.00 2.13 16.18
CA SER A 90 3.07 1.50 15.23
C SER A 90 1.71 2.16 15.21
N LEU A 91 1.22 2.50 14.02
CA LEU A 91 -0.16 2.89 13.77
C LEU A 91 -0.79 1.89 12.79
N THR A 92 -1.89 1.27 13.21
CA THR A 92 -2.69 0.41 12.34
C THR A 92 -4.09 0.97 12.21
N VAL A 93 -4.56 1.18 10.99
CA VAL A 93 -5.93 1.64 10.70
C VAL A 93 -6.57 0.64 9.77
N CYS A 94 -7.62 -0.02 10.23
CA CYS A 94 -8.36 -1.02 9.48
C CYS A 94 -9.78 -0.54 9.16
N ARG A 95 -10.20 -0.78 7.93
CA ARG A 95 -11.59 -0.83 7.41
C ARG A 95 -12.32 0.48 7.09
N ASP A 96 -11.78 1.69 7.25
CA ASP A 96 -12.49 2.93 6.84
C ASP A 96 -11.66 3.97 6.08
N SER A 97 -12.39 4.83 5.36
CA SER A 97 -11.90 6.01 4.65
C SER A 97 -11.43 7.10 5.62
N VAL A 98 -10.25 6.94 6.20
CA VAL A 98 -9.70 7.88 7.17
C VAL A 98 -8.60 8.72 6.52
N TRP A 99 -8.73 10.05 6.60
CA TRP A 99 -7.60 10.95 6.34
C TRP A 99 -6.64 10.87 7.52
N LEU A 100 -5.43 10.39 7.28
CA LEU A 100 -4.44 10.14 8.34
C LEU A 100 -3.35 11.20 8.35
N ILE A 101 -3.48 12.22 9.19
CA ILE A 101 -2.39 13.19 9.34
C ILE A 101 -1.54 12.75 10.53
N LEU A 102 -0.40 12.14 10.24
CA LEU A 102 0.67 12.00 11.21
C LEU A 102 1.45 13.31 11.21
N HIS A 103 1.65 13.91 12.38
CA HIS A 103 2.53 15.08 12.47
C HIS A 103 3.97 14.66 12.81
N PRO A 104 4.96 15.28 12.16
CA PRO A 104 6.37 15.03 12.45
C PRO A 104 6.73 15.46 13.88
N TYR A 105 6.93 14.50 14.79
CA TYR A 105 7.49 14.81 16.11
C TYR A 105 9.03 14.79 16.09
N ARG A 106 9.66 15.93 16.40
CA ARG A 106 11.13 16.06 16.60
C ARG A 106 11.55 15.51 17.97
N ASP A 107 11.73 14.20 18.08
CA ASP A 107 12.62 13.60 19.10
C ASP A 107 13.91 13.07 18.45
N ASP A 108 15.09 13.46 18.96
CA ASP A 108 16.39 12.98 18.45
C ASP A 108 16.63 11.48 18.72
N ARG A 109 15.71 10.78 19.38
CA ARG A 109 15.88 9.39 19.85
C ARG A 109 15.55 8.26 18.87
N GLY A 110 15.49 8.52 17.56
CA GLY A 110 15.61 7.45 16.54
C GLY A 110 14.67 6.25 16.70
N ILE A 111 13.38 6.47 17.00
CA ILE A 111 12.40 5.39 17.14
C ILE A 111 11.96 4.91 15.75
N SER A 112 12.06 3.61 15.52
CA SER A 112 11.56 2.91 14.34
C SER A 112 10.04 2.89 14.35
N SER A 113 9.39 3.49 13.35
CA SER A 113 7.92 3.47 13.23
C SER A 113 7.43 2.68 12.02
N THR A 114 6.38 1.88 12.21
CA THR A 114 5.65 1.14 11.19
C THR A 114 4.23 1.71 11.05
N LEU A 115 3.81 2.05 9.85
CA LEU A 115 2.42 2.46 9.56
C LEU A 115 1.76 1.37 8.72
N LYS A 116 0.65 0.82 9.20
CA LYS A 116 -0.17 -0.13 8.46
C LYS A 116 -1.56 0.44 8.22
N ILE A 117 -1.96 0.53 6.97
CA ILE A 117 -3.27 0.99 6.56
C ILE A 117 -3.91 -0.15 5.81
N ALA A 118 -5.01 -0.68 6.34
CA ALA A 118 -5.84 -1.67 5.69
C ALA A 118 -7.23 -1.06 5.46
N SER A 119 -7.72 -1.11 4.25
CA SER A 119 -8.91 -0.38 3.82
C SER A 119 -9.86 -1.30 3.09
N SER A 120 -11.16 -1.02 3.25
CA SER A 120 -12.23 -1.76 2.59
C SER A 120 -13.09 -0.94 1.62
N PHE A 121 -12.77 0.34 1.39
CA PHE A 121 -13.65 1.25 0.65
C PHE A 121 -12.99 1.91 -0.56
N TYR A 122 -13.85 2.33 -1.50
CA TYR A 122 -13.50 2.82 -2.84
C TYR A 122 -13.15 4.30 -2.93
N ARG A 123 -13.23 5.06 -1.82
CA ARG A 123 -12.97 6.50 -1.78
C ARG A 123 -12.03 6.80 -0.64
N GLU A 124 -10.73 6.87 -0.93
CA GLU A 124 -9.74 7.18 0.08
C GLU A 124 -8.69 8.12 -0.48
N VAL A 125 -8.37 9.12 0.32
CA VAL A 125 -7.20 9.97 0.11
C VAL A 125 -6.36 9.78 1.35
N VAL A 126 -5.30 9.01 1.20
CA VAL A 126 -4.38 8.67 2.29
C VAL A 126 -3.13 9.50 2.13
N LEU A 127 -3.17 10.73 2.67
CA LEU A 127 -1.96 11.54 2.86
C LEU A 127 -1.19 10.95 4.03
N VAL A 128 0.12 10.74 3.92
CA VAL A 128 0.96 10.32 5.04
C VAL A 128 2.19 11.20 5.08
N ASP A 129 2.35 11.96 6.16
CA ASP A 129 3.58 12.69 6.46
C ASP A 129 4.22 12.15 7.74
N ALA A 130 5.10 11.17 7.58
CA ALA A 130 5.73 10.50 8.72
C ALA A 130 7.26 10.51 8.56
N PRO A 131 7.96 11.51 9.13
CA PRO A 131 9.38 11.74 8.86
C PRO A 131 10.31 10.62 9.37
N LYS A 132 9.82 9.75 10.26
CA LYS A 132 10.57 8.64 10.87
C LYS A 132 9.99 7.28 10.52
N LEU A 133 9.31 7.18 9.39
CA LEU A 133 8.66 5.96 8.94
C LEU A 133 9.69 4.96 8.40
N ASN A 134 9.89 3.85 9.11
CA ASN A 134 10.78 2.76 8.69
C ASN A 134 10.06 1.77 7.78
N GLU A 135 8.78 1.52 8.02
CA GLU A 135 7.97 0.60 7.24
C GLU A 135 6.57 1.19 7.01
N PHE A 136 6.15 1.17 5.76
CA PHE A 136 4.78 1.50 5.36
C PHE A 136 4.13 0.30 4.73
N VAL A 137 2.95 -0.06 5.20
CA VAL A 137 2.13 -1.11 4.62
C VAL A 137 0.77 -0.51 4.28
N TYR A 138 0.40 -0.53 3.02
CA TYR A 138 -0.93 -0.18 2.55
C TYR A 138 -1.60 -1.44 1.99
N ASP A 139 -2.87 -1.65 2.30
CA ASP A 139 -3.69 -2.74 1.80
C ASP A 139 -5.10 -2.22 1.58
N GLY A 140 -5.47 -1.87 0.34
CA GLY A 140 -6.74 -1.19 0.08
C GLY A 140 -7.26 -1.36 -1.34
N TYR A 141 -8.33 -0.63 -1.67
CA TYR A 141 -9.01 -0.69 -2.99
C TYR A 141 -8.66 0.48 -3.90
N THR A 142 -7.91 1.45 -3.39
CA THR A 142 -7.55 2.68 -4.12
C THR A 142 -6.04 2.91 -4.07
N ILE A 143 -5.55 3.77 -4.96
CA ILE A 143 -4.14 4.17 -4.97
C ILE A 143 -3.99 5.30 -3.94
N PRO A 144 -3.16 5.14 -2.89
CA PRO A 144 -2.93 6.20 -1.91
C PRO A 144 -2.29 7.43 -2.60
N GLN A 145 -2.54 8.61 -2.06
CA GLN A 145 -2.06 9.89 -2.61
C GLN A 145 -1.09 10.52 -1.63
N HIS A 146 0.12 10.89 -2.07
CA HIS A 146 1.10 11.61 -1.24
C HIS A 146 1.54 10.84 0.01
N VAL A 147 2.57 10.04 -0.17
CA VAL A 147 3.26 9.37 0.95
C VAL A 147 4.68 9.91 1.05
N SER A 148 4.99 10.61 2.13
CA SER A 148 6.31 11.17 2.40
C SER A 148 6.92 10.64 3.70
N SER A 149 8.21 10.32 3.62
CA SER A 149 9.07 10.03 4.77
C SER A 149 10.39 10.77 4.61
N ALA A 150 10.92 11.32 5.70
CA ALA A 150 12.20 12.01 5.72
C ALA A 150 13.39 11.06 5.96
N LEU A 151 13.13 9.76 6.15
CA LEU A 151 14.18 8.76 6.32
C LEU A 151 14.81 8.36 5.00
N ARG A 152 16.14 8.23 5.03
CA ARG A 152 16.95 7.86 3.85
C ARG A 152 16.74 6.42 3.39
N GLN A 153 16.28 5.53 4.27
CA GLN A 153 16.07 4.11 3.97
C GLN A 153 14.87 3.59 4.75
N TRP A 154 13.80 3.29 4.01
CA TRP A 154 12.56 2.72 4.55
C TRP A 154 11.96 1.75 3.54
N THR A 155 11.04 0.90 4.01
CA THR A 155 10.35 -0.08 3.17
C THR A 155 8.90 0.34 2.97
N SER A 156 8.39 0.08 1.76
CA SER A 156 6.98 0.31 1.44
C SER A 156 6.40 -0.94 0.82
N THR A 157 5.30 -1.44 1.38
CA THR A 157 4.54 -2.56 0.84
C THR A 157 3.15 -2.05 0.53
N ILE A 158 2.80 -1.98 -0.75
CA ILE A 158 1.49 -1.50 -1.19
C ILE A 158 0.75 -2.68 -1.80
N LYS A 159 -0.41 -3.00 -1.25
CA LYS A 159 -1.33 -4.00 -1.76
C LYS A 159 -2.60 -3.29 -2.22
N ILE A 160 -2.97 -3.48 -3.49
CA ILE A 160 -4.16 -2.86 -4.07
C ILE A 160 -5.05 -3.93 -4.68
N LEU A 161 -6.31 -3.97 -4.24
CA LEU A 161 -7.34 -4.78 -4.84
C LEU A 161 -8.06 -3.96 -5.92
N LEU A 162 -7.69 -4.22 -7.17
CA LEU A 162 -8.24 -3.59 -8.37
C LEU A 162 -9.59 -4.24 -8.72
N SER A 163 -10.68 -3.59 -8.34
CA SER A 163 -12.07 -3.96 -8.69
C SER A 163 -12.82 -2.86 -9.43
N GLN A 164 -12.11 -1.85 -9.94
CA GLN A 164 -12.63 -0.87 -10.89
C GLN A 164 -11.89 -0.95 -12.22
N LYS A 165 -12.45 -0.35 -13.28
CA LYS A 165 -11.82 -0.20 -14.59
C LYS A 165 -10.42 0.40 -14.43
N MET A 166 -9.41 -0.23 -15.01
CA MET A 166 -8.07 0.34 -15.12
C MET A 166 -7.94 1.04 -16.47
N ASP A 167 -7.87 2.36 -16.42
CA ASP A 167 -7.57 3.21 -17.57
C ASP A 167 -6.19 3.89 -17.40
N ASN A 168 -5.80 4.70 -18.39
CA ASN A 168 -4.58 5.51 -18.33
C ASN A 168 -4.50 6.36 -17.05
N SER A 169 -5.62 6.90 -16.56
CA SER A 169 -5.65 7.70 -15.31
C SER A 169 -5.23 6.89 -14.10
N CYS A 170 -5.65 5.62 -14.01
CA CYS A 170 -5.22 4.70 -12.95
C CYS A 170 -3.71 4.43 -13.02
N PHE A 171 -3.16 4.18 -14.21
CA PHE A 171 -1.71 4.03 -14.39
C PHE A 171 -0.93 5.30 -14.03
N TYR A 172 -1.47 6.49 -14.32
CA TYR A 172 -0.84 7.77 -13.98
C TYR A 172 -0.77 7.99 -12.47
N LYS A 173 -1.87 7.74 -11.75
CA LYS A 173 -1.91 7.83 -10.29
C LYS A 173 -0.89 6.89 -9.66
N LEU A 174 -0.80 5.67 -10.18
CA LEU A 174 0.14 4.70 -9.68
C LEU A 174 1.59 5.11 -9.97
N LYS A 175 1.89 5.56 -11.19
CA LYS A 175 3.23 6.08 -11.53
C LYS A 175 3.63 7.25 -10.61
N GLY A 176 2.69 8.15 -10.32
CA GLY A 176 2.87 9.23 -9.35
C GLY A 176 3.28 8.70 -7.98
N LEU A 177 2.51 7.76 -7.43
CA LEU A 177 2.80 7.13 -6.14
C LEU A 177 4.17 6.42 -6.12
N ILE A 178 4.49 5.64 -7.16
CA ILE A 178 5.79 4.94 -7.24
C ILE A 178 6.94 5.95 -7.29
N THR A 179 6.74 7.10 -7.96
CA THR A 179 7.73 8.17 -8.04
C THR A 179 7.95 8.83 -6.69
N GLU A 180 6.87 9.13 -5.95
CA GLU A 180 6.96 9.65 -4.57
C GLU A 180 7.71 8.68 -3.65
N LEU A 181 7.50 7.38 -3.85
CA LEU A 181 8.08 6.31 -3.04
C LEU A 181 9.45 5.83 -3.54
N ASN A 182 10.05 6.46 -4.54
CA ASN A 182 11.30 6.00 -5.16
C ASN A 182 12.51 6.02 -4.21
N HIS A 183 12.40 6.70 -3.07
CA HIS A 183 13.40 6.69 -2.00
C HIS A 183 13.28 5.49 -1.04
N SER A 184 12.22 4.69 -1.19
CA SER A 184 11.95 3.49 -0.39
C SER A 184 12.30 2.20 -1.15
N LYS A 185 12.48 1.11 -0.40
CA LYS A 185 12.42 -0.25 -0.97
C LYS A 185 10.95 -0.63 -1.18
N LEU A 186 10.43 -0.35 -2.37
CA LEU A 186 9.02 -0.53 -2.70
C LEU A 186 8.69 -1.95 -3.21
N SER A 187 7.71 -2.59 -2.58
CA SER A 187 7.03 -3.79 -3.03
C SER A 187 5.56 -3.49 -3.34
N LEU A 188 5.10 -3.82 -4.54
CA LEU A 188 3.75 -3.58 -5.02
C LEU A 188 3.06 -4.93 -5.31
N ASP A 189 1.89 -5.15 -4.71
CA ASP A 189 1.06 -6.35 -4.88
C ASP A 189 -0.32 -5.95 -5.37
N LEU A 190 -0.64 -6.31 -6.60
CA LEU A 190 -1.87 -5.92 -7.26
C LEU A 190 -2.71 -7.15 -7.49
N ASN A 191 -3.93 -7.11 -6.96
CA ASN A 191 -4.89 -8.17 -7.11
C ASN A 191 -6.06 -7.67 -7.95
N TYR A 192 -6.27 -8.27 -9.10
CA TYR A 192 -7.25 -7.87 -10.09
C TYR A 192 -8.46 -8.79 -10.07
N ARG A 193 -9.66 -8.21 -10.00
CA ARG A 193 -10.95 -8.92 -9.97
C ARG A 193 -11.82 -8.64 -11.21
N GLY A 194 -11.26 -8.81 -12.40
CA GLY A 194 -12.04 -8.96 -13.65
C GLY A 194 -12.68 -7.69 -14.23
N CYS A 195 -12.07 -6.51 -14.05
CA CYS A 195 -12.56 -5.24 -14.61
C CYS A 195 -11.89 -4.89 -15.96
N SER A 196 -12.54 -4.17 -16.88
CA SER A 196 -11.87 -3.83 -18.14
C SER A 196 -10.54 -3.09 -17.91
N ILE A 197 -9.50 -3.52 -18.61
CA ILE A 197 -8.18 -2.88 -18.63
C ILE A 197 -8.04 -2.23 -20.00
N GLU A 198 -7.92 -0.91 -20.01
CA GLU A 198 -7.72 -0.13 -21.22
C GLU A 198 -6.45 0.69 -21.04
N PHE A 199 -5.38 0.27 -21.72
CA PHE A 199 -4.14 1.02 -21.77
C PHE A 199 -3.91 1.51 -23.20
N ASP A 200 -4.00 2.83 -23.40
CA ASP A 200 -3.71 3.44 -24.70
C ASP A 200 -2.35 4.14 -24.67
N ILE A 201 -1.37 3.48 -25.26
CA ILE A 201 0.00 4.00 -25.41
C ILE A 201 0.06 5.32 -26.18
N LYS A 202 -0.85 5.56 -27.15
CA LYS A 202 -0.84 6.79 -27.95
C LYS A 202 -1.22 7.98 -27.09
N GLY A 203 -2.24 7.82 -26.24
CA GLY A 203 -2.57 8.78 -25.19
C GLY A 203 -1.40 9.07 -24.27
N VAL A 204 -0.69 8.03 -23.79
CA VAL A 204 0.47 8.19 -22.90
C VAL A 204 1.62 8.98 -23.57
N ILE A 205 1.87 8.75 -24.86
CA ILE A 205 2.88 9.47 -25.63
C ILE A 205 2.46 10.93 -25.84
N ALA A 206 1.19 11.17 -26.21
CA ALA A 206 0.64 12.51 -26.40
C ALA A 206 0.70 13.35 -25.12
N ASP A 207 0.50 12.72 -23.96
CA ASP A 207 0.55 13.35 -22.64
C ASP A 207 1.99 13.62 -22.13
N GLY A 208 3.03 13.27 -22.89
CA GLY A 208 4.42 13.59 -22.57
C GLY A 208 5.03 12.76 -21.42
N LEU A 209 4.39 11.66 -21.03
CA LEU A 209 4.80 10.86 -19.86
C LEU A 209 6.02 9.96 -20.09
N MET A 210 6.50 9.91 -21.33
CA MET A 210 7.72 9.21 -21.76
C MET A 210 9.00 9.78 -21.13
N PHE A 211 8.97 11.04 -20.65
CA PHE A 211 10.16 11.75 -20.20
C PHE A 211 10.39 11.70 -18.68
N LEU A 212 9.42 11.16 -17.93
CA LEU A 212 9.60 11.02 -16.49
C LEU A 212 10.58 9.87 -16.17
N PRO A 213 11.45 10.04 -15.15
CA PRO A 213 12.28 8.95 -14.65
C PRO A 213 11.38 7.74 -14.34
N CYS A 214 11.77 6.56 -14.82
CA CYS A 214 11.03 5.35 -14.54
C CYS A 214 11.52 4.78 -13.20
N PRO A 215 10.76 4.93 -12.10
CA PRO A 215 11.21 4.56 -10.76
C PRO A 215 11.42 3.05 -10.61
N SER A 216 12.35 2.66 -9.75
CA SER A 216 12.65 1.25 -9.49
C SER A 216 11.67 0.67 -8.47
N VAL A 217 11.21 -0.56 -8.72
CA VAL A 217 10.37 -1.32 -7.78
C VAL A 217 11.11 -2.60 -7.42
N GLU A 218 11.25 -2.92 -6.13
CA GLU A 218 11.94 -4.16 -5.71
C GLU A 218 11.14 -5.39 -6.14
N ARG A 219 9.83 -5.35 -5.95
CA ARG A 219 8.92 -6.45 -6.32
C ARG A 219 7.60 -5.91 -6.86
N LEU A 220 7.20 -6.37 -8.03
CA LEU A 220 5.86 -6.21 -8.58
C LEU A 220 5.18 -7.58 -8.61
N SER A 221 4.09 -7.75 -7.86
CA SER A 221 3.27 -8.95 -7.91
C SER A 221 1.93 -8.63 -8.55
N LEU A 222 1.58 -9.36 -9.61
CA LEU A 222 0.28 -9.23 -10.28
C LEU A 222 -0.48 -10.54 -10.10
N LYS A 223 -1.66 -10.45 -9.50
CA LYS A 223 -2.56 -11.56 -9.25
C LYS A 223 -3.90 -11.24 -9.88
N GLY A 224 -4.57 -12.20 -10.48
CA GLY A 224 -5.92 -11.95 -10.97
C GLY A 224 -6.43 -12.98 -11.96
N SER A 225 -7.58 -12.67 -12.55
CA SER A 225 -8.20 -13.49 -13.57
C SER A 225 -8.79 -12.63 -14.67
N GLY A 226 -8.51 -12.94 -15.93
CA GLY A 226 -9.00 -12.19 -17.10
C GLY A 226 -8.54 -12.83 -18.40
N ASP A 227 -8.89 -12.21 -19.53
CA ASP A 227 -8.36 -12.62 -20.82
C ASP A 227 -6.88 -12.24 -20.99
N GLU A 228 -6.30 -12.73 -22.07
CA GLU A 228 -4.91 -12.51 -22.42
C GLU A 228 -4.61 -11.04 -22.74
N GLU A 229 -5.57 -10.35 -23.37
CA GLU A 229 -5.45 -8.94 -23.77
C GLU A 229 -5.40 -8.01 -22.54
N SER A 230 -6.19 -8.31 -21.51
CA SER A 230 -6.20 -7.60 -20.24
C SER A 230 -4.83 -7.74 -19.55
N LEU A 231 -4.29 -8.96 -19.49
CA LEU A 231 -2.96 -9.18 -18.91
C LEU A 231 -1.87 -8.44 -19.70
N THR A 232 -1.94 -8.47 -21.03
CA THR A 232 -1.02 -7.74 -21.93
C THR A 232 -1.07 -6.24 -21.67
N SER A 233 -2.27 -5.65 -21.70
CA SER A 233 -2.50 -4.22 -21.47
C SER A 233 -2.04 -3.79 -20.08
N MET A 234 -2.26 -4.64 -19.09
CA MET A 234 -1.81 -4.43 -17.72
C MET A 234 -0.28 -4.37 -17.66
N LEU A 235 0.41 -5.39 -18.18
CA LEU A 235 1.87 -5.47 -18.21
C LEU A 235 2.50 -4.29 -18.94
N ASP A 236 1.94 -3.91 -20.10
CA ASP A 236 2.41 -2.74 -20.85
C ASP A 236 2.31 -1.48 -19.99
N GLY A 237 1.15 -1.20 -19.39
CA GLY A 237 0.97 -0.03 -18.54
C GLY A 237 1.94 0.01 -17.35
N PHE A 238 2.24 -1.15 -16.75
CA PHE A 238 3.23 -1.25 -15.67
C PHE A 238 4.66 -1.00 -16.12
N PHE A 239 5.10 -1.62 -17.21
CA PHE A 239 6.47 -1.47 -17.68
C PHE A 239 6.77 -0.07 -18.25
N TRP A 240 5.73 0.64 -18.68
CA TRP A 240 5.80 2.07 -18.97
C TRP A 240 5.85 2.95 -17.71
N GLY A 241 5.32 2.46 -16.59
CA GLY A 241 5.23 3.19 -15.32
C GLY A 241 6.41 2.98 -14.38
N CYS A 242 7.00 1.78 -14.33
CA CYS A 242 8.04 1.41 -13.38
C CYS A 242 9.02 0.33 -13.88
N ARG A 243 10.14 0.16 -13.15
CA ARG A 243 11.17 -0.84 -13.40
C ARG A 243 11.23 -1.86 -12.26
N PRO A 244 10.48 -2.98 -12.34
CA PRO A 244 10.56 -4.02 -11.34
C PRO A 244 11.90 -4.77 -11.40
N LYS A 245 12.51 -5.08 -10.25
CA LYS A 245 13.64 -6.02 -10.14
C LYS A 245 13.16 -7.47 -10.07
N LEU A 246 12.00 -7.68 -9.47
CA LEU A 246 11.32 -8.97 -9.39
C LEU A 246 9.86 -8.80 -9.82
N LEU A 247 9.45 -9.55 -10.83
CA LEU A 247 8.07 -9.64 -11.30
C LEU A 247 7.49 -11.00 -10.90
N SER A 248 6.39 -11.01 -10.16
CA SER A 248 5.70 -12.21 -9.71
C SER A 248 4.30 -12.27 -10.30
N LEU A 249 4.02 -13.26 -11.14
CA LEU A 249 2.73 -13.38 -11.85
C LEU A 249 1.94 -14.58 -11.35
N LYS A 250 0.68 -14.33 -10.99
CA LYS A 250 -0.33 -15.35 -10.67
C LYS A 250 -1.64 -15.00 -11.37
N TRP A 251 -1.74 -15.36 -12.64
CA TRP A 251 -2.92 -15.05 -13.47
C TRP A 251 -3.65 -16.31 -13.92
N SER A 252 -4.99 -16.26 -13.96
CA SER A 252 -5.83 -17.34 -14.49
C SER A 252 -6.73 -16.84 -15.63
N CYS A 253 -6.74 -17.53 -16.77
CA CYS A 253 -7.61 -17.21 -17.90
C CYS A 253 -8.87 -18.07 -17.92
N LEU A 254 -9.95 -17.52 -18.48
CA LEU A 254 -11.19 -18.24 -18.82
C LEU A 254 -10.90 -19.24 -19.96
N GLY A 255 -10.29 -20.38 -19.63
CA GLY A 255 -9.89 -21.39 -20.61
C GLY A 255 -8.86 -22.40 -20.11
N GLY A 256 -8.18 -22.12 -18.98
CA GLY A 256 -7.16 -22.99 -18.41
C GLY A 256 -5.97 -22.22 -17.85
N ILE A 257 -4.92 -22.95 -17.49
CA ILE A 257 -3.64 -22.37 -17.08
C ILE A 257 -2.98 -21.79 -18.33
N ILE A 258 -2.54 -20.53 -18.29
CA ILE A 258 -1.69 -19.97 -19.36
C ILE A 258 -0.41 -20.82 -19.43
N ASP A 259 -0.11 -21.41 -20.57
CA ASP A 259 1.23 -21.91 -20.82
C ASP A 259 2.15 -20.69 -21.01
N TYR A 260 3.05 -20.47 -20.04
CA TYR A 260 3.88 -19.28 -20.02
C TYR A 260 4.92 -19.25 -21.15
N LYS A 261 5.12 -20.37 -21.86
CA LYS A 261 6.04 -20.48 -23.00
C LYS A 261 5.53 -19.78 -24.27
N ASP A 262 4.22 -19.72 -24.50
CA ASP A 262 3.57 -19.06 -25.66
C ASP A 262 2.67 -17.89 -25.21
N SER A 263 3.11 -17.12 -24.22
CA SER A 263 2.23 -16.31 -23.36
C SER A 263 2.03 -14.85 -23.79
N PRO A 264 1.01 -14.16 -23.22
CA PRO A 264 0.88 -12.70 -23.28
C PRO A 264 2.16 -11.95 -22.92
N LEU A 265 2.97 -12.49 -22.01
CA LEU A 265 4.26 -11.91 -21.66
C LEU A 265 5.23 -11.95 -22.84
N GLU A 266 5.21 -13.03 -23.62
CA GLU A 266 5.98 -13.12 -24.86
C GLU A 266 5.49 -12.12 -25.91
N ARG A 267 4.17 -11.91 -26.05
CA ARG A 267 3.61 -10.89 -26.96
C ARG A 267 4.02 -9.47 -26.58
N VAL A 268 4.00 -9.15 -25.28
CA VAL A 268 4.49 -7.88 -24.72
C VAL A 268 6.00 -7.72 -24.99
N MET A 269 6.79 -8.77 -24.78
CA MET A 269 8.24 -8.75 -25.01
C MET A 269 8.63 -8.74 -26.50
N LYS A 270 7.89 -9.43 -27.38
CA LYS A 270 8.10 -9.41 -28.84
C LYS A 270 7.62 -8.10 -29.48
N GLY A 271 6.87 -7.28 -28.73
CA GLY A 271 6.35 -5.99 -29.18
C GLY A 271 5.32 -6.17 -30.29
N GLN A 272 4.06 -6.42 -29.90
CA GLN A 272 2.93 -6.43 -30.84
C GLN A 272 2.60 -5.07 -31.48
N HIS A 273 3.32 -4.00 -31.15
CA HIS A 273 3.24 -2.76 -31.91
C HIS A 273 3.97 -2.89 -33.25
N GLY A 274 3.36 -3.60 -34.18
CA GLY A 274 3.78 -3.72 -35.59
C GLY A 274 3.96 -2.36 -36.28
N ASP A 275 3.27 -1.31 -35.80
CA ASP A 275 3.27 0.02 -36.43
C ASP A 275 4.11 1.09 -35.73
N LEU A 276 4.61 0.86 -34.50
CA LEU A 276 5.48 1.83 -33.81
C LEU A 276 6.98 1.59 -34.09
N ARG A 277 7.27 0.79 -35.13
CA ARG A 277 8.65 0.48 -35.58
C ARG A 277 9.32 1.63 -36.35
N HIS A 278 8.64 2.76 -36.54
CA HIS A 278 9.31 3.98 -36.99
C HIS A 278 10.01 4.68 -35.80
N GLY A 279 11.22 4.20 -35.49
CA GLY A 279 12.33 5.09 -35.11
C GLY A 279 12.92 4.99 -33.71
N SER A 280 12.17 4.71 -32.64
CA SER A 280 12.77 4.97 -31.30
C SER A 280 12.10 4.37 -30.06
N ILE A 281 11.04 3.59 -30.17
CA ILE A 281 10.27 3.16 -28.98
C ILE A 281 10.61 1.71 -28.59
N LYS A 282 11.84 1.49 -28.11
CA LYS A 282 12.32 0.25 -27.45
C LYS A 282 12.72 0.50 -25.97
N PHE A 283 11.99 1.36 -25.26
CA PHE A 283 12.53 2.03 -24.06
C PHE A 283 12.44 1.20 -22.76
N TRP A 284 11.32 0.53 -22.50
CA TRP A 284 11.16 -0.21 -21.24
C TRP A 284 11.80 -1.61 -21.26
N GLN A 285 11.84 -2.28 -22.43
CA GLN A 285 12.42 -3.63 -22.56
C GLN A 285 13.88 -3.67 -22.10
N GLN A 286 14.67 -2.65 -22.47
CA GLN A 286 16.05 -2.52 -22.00
C GLN A 286 16.15 -2.32 -20.48
N SER A 287 15.15 -1.67 -19.89
CA SER A 287 15.06 -1.42 -18.45
C SER A 287 14.71 -2.67 -17.64
N LEU A 288 14.16 -3.70 -18.29
CA LEU A 288 13.76 -4.95 -17.67
C LEU A 288 14.80 -6.06 -17.80
N LYS A 289 15.94 -5.81 -18.47
CA LYS A 289 16.99 -6.81 -18.70
C LYS A 289 17.43 -7.52 -17.41
N SER A 290 17.61 -6.77 -16.33
CA SER A 290 18.01 -7.33 -15.03
C SER A 290 16.86 -7.88 -14.18
N ALA A 291 15.61 -7.77 -14.65
CA ALA A 291 14.47 -8.18 -13.86
C ALA A 291 14.29 -9.70 -13.90
N LYS A 292 13.93 -10.25 -12.74
CA LYS A 292 13.63 -11.66 -12.54
C LYS A 292 12.13 -11.88 -12.67
N LEU A 293 11.74 -12.92 -13.39
CA LEU A 293 10.35 -13.36 -13.49
C LEU A 293 10.12 -14.60 -12.62
N GLU A 294 9.13 -14.52 -11.74
CA GLU A 294 8.58 -15.61 -10.93
C GLU A 294 7.15 -15.91 -11.39
N VAL A 295 6.93 -17.12 -11.90
CA VAL A 295 5.59 -17.59 -12.23
C VAL A 295 5.09 -18.52 -11.13
N LEU A 296 3.95 -18.19 -10.53
CA LEU A 296 3.37 -18.92 -9.41
C LEU A 296 2.23 -19.83 -9.87
N ASP A 297 2.25 -21.10 -9.43
CA ASP A 297 1.12 -22.01 -9.66
C ASP A 297 -0.08 -21.58 -8.81
N HIS A 298 -1.23 -21.39 -9.47
CA HIS A 298 -2.52 -21.16 -8.82
C HIS A 298 -2.91 -22.24 -7.79
N ARG A 299 -2.51 -23.51 -7.99
CA ARG A 299 -2.91 -24.64 -7.12
C ARG A 299 -1.99 -24.92 -5.95
N LYS A 300 -0.69 -24.64 -6.10
CA LYS A 300 0.33 -25.11 -5.14
C LYS A 300 1.05 -24.00 -4.38
N HIS A 301 0.83 -22.72 -4.72
CA HIS A 301 1.63 -21.60 -4.16
C HIS A 301 3.15 -21.85 -4.26
N LYS A 302 3.58 -22.63 -5.26
CA LYS A 302 4.99 -22.92 -5.53
C LYS A 302 5.40 -22.17 -6.78
N VAL A 303 6.62 -21.67 -6.79
CA VAL A 303 7.22 -21.12 -8.00
C VAL A 303 7.42 -22.25 -9.00
N VAL A 304 6.86 -22.10 -10.19
CA VAL A 304 6.93 -23.10 -11.26
C VAL A 304 8.09 -22.78 -12.19
N HIS A 305 8.34 -21.49 -12.41
CA HIS A 305 9.37 -21.03 -13.32
C HIS A 305 10.07 -19.78 -12.79
N PHE A 306 11.40 -19.77 -12.98
CA PHE A 306 12.29 -18.65 -12.74
C PHE A 306 13.08 -18.38 -14.03
N PHE A 307 13.00 -17.16 -14.56
CA PHE A 307 13.81 -16.74 -15.69
C PHE A 307 14.32 -15.31 -15.47
N TYR A 308 15.51 -15.00 -15.98
CA TYR A 308 15.87 -13.61 -16.25
C TYR A 308 15.19 -13.20 -17.55
N LEU A 309 14.62 -11.99 -17.59
CA LEU A 309 14.05 -11.48 -18.84
C LEU A 309 15.12 -11.30 -19.94
N LEU A 310 16.40 -11.25 -19.56
CA LEU A 310 17.56 -11.30 -20.46
C LEU A 310 17.75 -12.65 -21.19
N ASP A 311 17.55 -13.78 -20.50
CA ASP A 311 17.75 -15.13 -21.08
C ASP A 311 16.62 -15.50 -22.07
N TRP A 312 15.53 -14.72 -22.03
CA TRP A 312 14.39 -14.86 -22.93
C TRP A 312 14.74 -14.46 -24.37
N GLU A 313 15.48 -13.35 -24.58
CA GLU A 313 15.91 -12.92 -25.92
C GLU A 313 16.75 -14.00 -26.61
N THR A 314 17.61 -14.69 -25.86
CA THR A 314 18.46 -15.77 -26.39
C THR A 314 17.68 -17.06 -26.68
N SER A 315 16.62 -17.34 -25.93
CA SER A 315 15.81 -18.55 -26.09
C SER A 315 14.97 -18.54 -27.38
N ILE A 316 14.56 -17.36 -27.85
CA ILE A 316 13.76 -17.17 -29.07
C ILE A 316 14.59 -17.32 -30.35
N THR A 317 15.88 -16.94 -30.33
CA THR A 317 16.75 -17.02 -31.51
C THR A 317 17.19 -18.44 -31.91
N THR A 318 16.85 -19.44 -31.10
CA THR A 318 17.24 -20.86 -31.30
C THR A 318 16.10 -21.78 -31.75
N GLN A 319 14.92 -21.24 -32.09
CA GLN A 319 13.80 -22.01 -32.65
C GLN A 319 13.56 -21.72 -34.13
#